data_AF-A0A653CMP3-F1
#
_entry.id   AF-A0A653CMP3-F1
#
_cell.length_a   1.000
_cell.length_b   1.000
_cell.length_c   1.000
_cell.angle_alpha   90.00
_cell.angle_beta   90.00
_cell.angle_gamma   90.00
#
_symmetry.space_group_name_H-M   'P 1'
#
loop_
_entity.id
_entity.type
_entity.pdbx_description
1 polymer ?
#
loop_
_entity_poly.entity_id
_entity_poly.type
_entity_poly.pdbx_seq_one_letter_code
_entity_poly.pdbx_strand_id
1 'polypeptide(L)' 'RKKIWINRLWRAREEKGEFHTGFARLKDDPEQFVRYFRMNFLKFANLLKRVKPHIQNQNAVLRRFRALL' A
#
# COMPACT_ATOMS: atom_id res chain seq x y z
N ARG A 1 -22.06 -14.43 -19.53
CA ARG A 1 -21.36 -13.26 -18.94
C ARG A 1 -20.64 -13.72 -17.67
N LYS A 2 -19.30 -13.77 -17.62
CA LYS A 2 -18.59 -14.18 -16.38
C LYS A 2 -18.77 -13.09 -15.31
N LYS A 3 -19.35 -13.44 -14.15
CA LYS A 3 -19.38 -12.57 -12.97
C LYS A 3 -17.94 -12.41 -12.48
N ILE A 4 -17.38 -11.22 -12.65
CA ILE A 4 -16.06 -10.90 -12.12
C ILE A 4 -16.27 -10.54 -10.65
N TRP A 5 -15.95 -11.48 -9.76
CA TRP A 5 -16.03 -11.30 -8.30
C TRP A 5 -14.97 -10.34 -7.75
N ILE A 6 -13.97 -10.04 -8.57
CA ILE A 6 -12.86 -9.16 -8.23
C ILE A 6 -13.26 -7.72 -8.61
N ASN A 7 -13.41 -6.86 -7.59
CA ASN A 7 -13.61 -5.42 -7.79
C ASN A 7 -12.54 -4.89 -8.76
N ARG A 8 -12.94 -4.05 -9.74
CA ARG A 8 -12.00 -3.42 -10.69
C ARG A 8 -10.82 -2.73 -9.99
N LEU A 9 -11.01 -2.25 -8.76
CA LEU A 9 -9.96 -1.68 -7.92
C LEU A 9 -8.79 -2.64 -7.67
N TRP A 10 -9.07 -3.94 -7.55
CA TRP A 10 -8.07 -4.98 -7.27
C TRP A 10 -7.33 -5.46 -8.52
N ARG A 11 -7.88 -5.22 -9.71
CA ARG A 11 -7.24 -5.59 -10.98
C ARG A 11 -6.00 -4.75 -11.27
N ALA A 12 -6.00 -3.49 -10.85
CA ALA A 12 -4.87 -2.58 -11.02
C ALA A 12 -3.66 -2.92 -10.11
N ARG A 13 -3.82 -3.88 -9.18
CA ARG A 13 -2.76 -4.29 -8.24
C ARG A 13 -1.63 -5.05 -8.91
N GLU A 14 -1.98 -5.99 -9.80
CA GLU A 14 -0.99 -6.80 -10.51
C GLU A 14 -0.04 -5.93 -11.32
N GLU A 15 -0.55 -4.82 -11.86
CA GLU A 15 0.20 -4.00 -12.80
C GLU A 15 1.01 -2.88 -12.13
N LYS A 16 0.51 -2.31 -11.01
CA LYS A 16 1.07 -1.08 -10.41
C LYS A 16 1.43 -1.21 -8.93
N GLY A 17 1.12 -2.34 -8.30
CA GLY A 17 1.31 -2.56 -6.88
C GLY A 17 0.18 -2.02 -6.02
N GLU A 18 -0.05 -2.70 -4.89
CA GLU A 18 -1.18 -2.52 -3.98
C GLU A 18 -1.19 -1.15 -3.29
N PHE A 19 0.01 -0.65 -2.94
CA PHE A 19 0.17 0.63 -2.28
C PHE A 19 -0.02 1.83 -3.22
N HIS A 20 0.50 1.75 -4.45
CA HIS A 20 0.48 2.86 -5.39
C HIS A 20 -0.89 3.09 -6.06
N THR A 21 -1.78 2.08 -6.06
CA THR A 21 -3.11 2.19 -6.70
C THR A 21 -4.28 2.14 -5.75
N GLY A 22 -4.19 1.35 -4.67
CA GLY A 22 -5.30 1.14 -3.75
C GLY A 22 -5.36 2.18 -2.65
N PHE A 23 -4.21 2.52 -2.04
CA PHE A 23 -4.18 3.34 -0.83
C PHE A 23 -4.77 4.75 -1.05
N ALA A 24 -4.36 5.44 -2.12
CA ALA A 24 -4.85 6.78 -2.42
C ALA A 24 -6.36 6.82 -2.65
N ARG A 25 -6.92 5.81 -3.34
CA ARG A 25 -8.36 5.72 -3.62
C ARG A 25 -9.18 5.32 -2.39
N LEU A 26 -8.61 4.50 -1.51
CA LEU A 26 -9.27 4.06 -0.29
C LEU A 26 -9.26 5.14 0.80
N LYS A 27 -8.31 6.07 0.77
CA LYS A 27 -8.22 7.15 1.76
C LYS A 27 -9.49 8.03 1.79
N ASP A 28 -10.14 8.21 0.65
CA ASP A 28 -11.32 9.06 0.51
C ASP A 28 -12.64 8.30 0.76
N ASP A 29 -12.60 6.99 0.99
CA ASP A 29 -13.75 6.11 1.30
C ASP A 29 -13.51 5.35 2.62
N PRO A 30 -13.97 5.88 3.77
CA PRO A 30 -13.72 5.30 5.08
C PRO A 30 -14.26 3.87 5.26
N GLU A 31 -15.40 3.54 4.65
CA GLU A 31 -15.98 2.19 4.75
C GLU A 31 -15.14 1.18 3.99
N GLN A 32 -14.73 1.49 2.76
CA GLN A 32 -13.86 0.60 1.99
C GLN A 32 -12.47 0.52 2.62
N PHE A 33 -11.97 1.61 3.20
CA PHE A 33 -10.72 1.60 3.95
C PHE A 33 -10.78 0.60 5.11
N VAL A 34 -11.82 0.65 5.95
CA VAL A 34 -12.02 -0.28 7.06
C VAL A 34 -12.20 -1.71 6.55
N ARG A 35 -12.98 -1.92 5.50
CA ARG A 35 -13.21 -3.26 4.94
C ARG A 35 -11.91 -3.90 4.45
N TYR A 36 -11.03 -3.09 3.86
CA TYR A 36 -9.79 -3.56 3.27
C TYR A 36 -8.64 -3.68 4.28
N PHE A 37 -8.31 -2.59 4.99
CA PHE A 37 -7.23 -2.58 5.98
C PHE A 37 -7.63 -3.21 7.32
N ARG A 38 -8.90 -3.57 7.50
CA ARG A 38 -9.48 -4.08 8.75
C ARG A 38 -9.27 -3.14 9.95
N MET A 39 -9.05 -1.86 9.66
CA MET A 39 -8.85 -0.79 10.63
C MET A 39 -9.22 0.55 10.02
N ASN A 40 -9.60 1.52 10.84
CA ASN A 40 -9.85 2.88 10.36
C ASN A 40 -8.55 3.60 10.00
N PHE A 41 -8.68 4.68 9.23
CA PHE A 41 -7.54 5.47 8.76
C PHE A 41 -6.68 6.04 9.90
N LEU A 42 -7.29 6.50 10.99
CA LEU A 42 -6.56 7.07 12.12
C LEU A 42 -5.66 6.03 12.81
N LYS A 43 -6.18 4.83 13.07
CA LYS A 43 -5.40 3.70 13.62
C LYS A 43 -4.27 3.31 12.67
N PHE A 44 -4.56 3.24 11.38
CA PHE A 44 -3.55 2.95 10.36
C PHE A 44 -2.44 4.00 10.35
N ALA A 45 -2.78 5.29 10.34
CA ALA A 45 -1.82 6.39 10.33
C ALA A 45 -0.93 6.38 11.59
N ASN A 46 -1.51 6.10 12.75
CA ASN A 46 -0.76 5.95 14.00
C ASN A 46 0.20 4.76 13.97
N LEU A 47 -0.24 3.61 13.45
CA LEU A 47 0.61 2.44 13.28
C LEU A 47 1.76 2.74 12.31
N LEU A 48 1.45 3.34 11.16
CA LEU A 48 2.43 3.74 10.16
C LEU A 48 3.46 4.67 10.78
N LYS A 49 3.07 5.67 11.58
CA LYS A 49 4.00 6.59 12.25
C LYS A 49 5.00 5.85 13.14
N ARG A 50 4.58 4.79 13.83
CA ARG A 50 5.43 3.97 14.71
C ARG A 50 6.35 3.04 13.94
N VAL A 51 5.85 2.42 12.88
CA VAL A 51 6.58 1.39 12.13
C VAL A 51 7.50 2.01 11.07
N LYS A 52 7.12 3.16 10.50
CA LYS A 52 7.83 3.85 9.40
C LYS A 52 9.34 4.00 9.63
N PRO A 53 9.85 4.41 10.81
CA PRO A 53 11.30 4.50 11.04
C PRO A 53 12.04 3.17 10.88
N HIS A 54 11.36 2.04 11.08
CA HIS A 54 11.93 0.70 11.03
C HIS A 54 11.76 0.00 9.69
N ILE A 55 10.76 0.40 8.89
CA ILE A 55 10.47 -0.19 7.57
C ILE A 55 10.88 0.73 6.41
N GLN A 56 11.28 1.97 6.71
CA GLN A 56 11.86 2.84 5.70
C GLN A 56 13.17 2.25 5.24
N ASN A 57 13.31 2.17 3.92
CA ASN A 57 14.55 1.78 3.29
C ASN A 57 15.69 2.69 3.75
N GLN A 58 16.56 2.16 4.60
CA GLN A 58 17.84 2.76 4.87
C GLN A 58 18.73 2.55 3.64
N ASN A 59 19.61 3.51 3.34
CA ASN A 59 20.63 3.33 2.30
C ASN A 59 21.62 2.25 2.76
N ALA A 60 21.27 0.99 2.54
CA ALA A 60 22.13 -0.14 2.82
C ALA A 60 23.33 -0.12 1.86
N VAL A 61 24.49 -0.56 2.32
CA VAL A 61 25.77 -0.59 1.58
C VAL A 61 25.62 -1.25 0.20
N LEU A 62 24.78 -2.29 0.10
CA LEU A 62 24.45 -2.99 -1.16
C LEU A 62 23.78 -2.11 -2.24
N ARG A 63 23.17 -0.97 -1.87
CA ARG A 63 22.61 -0.02 -2.85
C ARG A 63 23.66 0.86 -3.50
N ARG A 64 24.76 1.18 -2.80
CA ARG A 64 25.88 1.94 -3.40
C ARG A 64 26.61 1.12 -4.46
N PHE A 65 26.71 -0.19 -4.26
CA PHE A 65 27.36 -1.11 -5.22
C PHE A 65 26.64 -1.17 -6.58
N ARG A 66 25.30 -1.03 -6.62
CA ARG A 66 24.53 -1.02 -7.88
C ARG A 66 24.60 0.29 -8.67
N ALA A 67 25.02 1.39 -8.04
CA ALA A 67 25.15 2.69 -8.72
C ALA A 67 26.56 2.90 -9.32
N LEU A 68 27.47 1.96 -9.09
CA LEU A 68 28.87 1.99 -9.54
C LEU A 68 29.19 0.90 -10.59
N LEU A 69 28.19 0.14 -11.02
CA LEU A 69 28.21 -0.78 -12.15
C LEU A 69 27.28 -0.25 -13.25
#